data_AF-A0AAW2I658-F1
#
_entry.id   AF-A0AAW2I658-F1
#
_cell.length_a   1.000
_cell.length_b   1.000
_cell.length_c   1.000
_cell.angle_alpha   90.00
_cell.angle_beta   90.00
_cell.angle_gamma   90.00
#
_symmetry.space_group_name_H-M   'P 1'
#
loop_
_entity.id
_entity.type
_entity.pdbx_description
1 polymer ?
#
loop_
_entity_poly.entity_id
_entity_poly.type
_entity_poly.pdbx_seq_one_letter_code
_entity_poly.pdbx_strand_id
1 'polypeptide(L)'
;MNSDYYESEKIVRRCRLHPPAGEQLTLIRLGCWTPVKFTVGHVRLVKSLFVLSGADFILNILRRVNAGYLTAGEKAGEFLSGKAEDLVKFLREDGKSGGKSNREDDPGWFSDLETNATTKEEYMFRKSQDRIKGYFYKFLSDARKNSVYTHNPKSRKELDGCIRYFKNKLQEDFYFGCFFDRRCALSYCDSEGRFVCQGRWDTSECEFGFRHSINPYLDRESRILFSTWNFDHRIEKSRTVLPTLFEVVQNRRIGQEVNYDYFYRLLFTNVNLKLVHIVCHDKAVHNIYCDMKHVYKK
;
A
#
# COMPACT_ATOMS: atom_id res chain seq x y z
N MET A 1 -21.44 9.59 -31.35
CA MET A 1 -22.36 9.08 -30.32
C MET A 1 -21.90 7.69 -29.89
N ASN A 2 -21.34 7.63 -28.68
CA ASN A 2 -21.11 6.51 -27.76
C ASN A 2 -20.90 5.07 -28.28
N SER A 3 -19.64 4.63 -28.26
CA SER A 3 -19.25 3.21 -28.10
C SER A 3 -18.53 2.95 -26.76
N ASP A 4 -17.84 3.94 -26.21
CA ASP A 4 -16.98 3.75 -25.02
C ASP A 4 -17.73 3.82 -23.67
N TYR A 5 -18.99 4.26 -23.68
CA TYR A 5 -19.82 4.32 -22.46
C TYR A 5 -20.46 2.96 -22.11
N TYR A 6 -20.44 1.98 -23.03
CA TYR A 6 -21.11 0.69 -22.85
C TYR A 6 -20.21 -0.39 -22.19
N GLU A 7 -18.89 -0.17 -22.12
CA GLU A 7 -17.95 -1.11 -21.48
C GLU A 7 -17.74 -0.85 -19.98
N SER A 8 -17.92 0.38 -19.50
CA SER A 8 -17.87 0.71 -18.08
C SER A 8 -19.02 0.05 -17.28
N GLU A 9 -20.17 -0.19 -17.92
CA GLU A 9 -21.30 -0.91 -17.29
C GLU A 9 -21.04 -2.42 -17.09
N LYS A 10 -20.17 -3.05 -17.90
CA LYS A 10 -19.91 -4.50 -17.78
C LYS A 10 -19.12 -4.85 -16.52
N ILE A 11 -18.31 -3.93 -16.01
CA ILE A 11 -17.52 -4.13 -14.77
C ILE A 11 -18.40 -3.95 -13.52
N VAL A 12 -19.44 -3.10 -13.58
CA VAL A 12 -20.29 -2.76 -12.43
C VAL A 12 -21.31 -3.87 -12.09
N ARG A 13 -21.72 -4.71 -13.06
CA ARG A 13 -22.82 -5.68 -12.85
C ARG A 13 -22.48 -6.96 -12.08
N ARG A 14 -21.24 -7.17 -11.60
CA ARG A 14 -20.84 -8.44 -10.96
C ARG A 14 -20.59 -8.41 -9.45
N CYS A 15 -20.75 -7.27 -8.79
CA CYS A 15 -20.55 -7.13 -7.35
C CYS A 15 -21.81 -6.58 -6.65
N ARG A 16 -22.86 -7.40 -6.56
CA ARG A 16 -23.89 -7.25 -5.50
C ARG A 16 -23.69 -8.37 -4.50
N LEU A 17 -23.11 -8.05 -3.35
CA LEU A 17 -23.28 -8.85 -2.13
C LEU A 17 -23.81 -7.90 -1.04
N HIS A 18 -24.99 -8.24 -0.54
CA HIS A 18 -25.69 -7.56 0.54
C HIS A 18 -24.96 -7.72 1.88
N PRO A 19 -25.08 -6.76 2.81
CA PRO A 19 -24.53 -6.89 4.17
C PRO A 19 -25.47 -7.71 5.06
N PRO A 20 -24.96 -8.50 6.03
CA PRO A 20 -25.79 -9.02 7.11
C PRO A 20 -25.89 -7.98 8.24
N ALA A 21 -27.07 -7.96 8.85
CA ALA A 21 -27.49 -7.07 9.92
C ALA A 21 -27.15 -7.63 11.31
N GLY A 22 -26.90 -6.72 12.25
CA GLY A 22 -27.23 -6.86 13.67
C GLY A 22 -26.16 -7.49 14.57
N GLU A 23 -25.59 -6.69 15.46
CA GLU A 23 -25.27 -7.10 16.83
C GLU A 23 -25.09 -5.87 17.75
N GLN A 24 -25.86 -5.84 18.84
CA GLN A 24 -25.77 -4.86 19.92
C GLN A 24 -24.59 -5.21 20.83
N LEU A 25 -23.79 -4.21 21.24
CA LEU A 25 -22.79 -4.38 22.30
C LEU A 25 -23.11 -3.51 23.51
N THR A 26 -23.27 -4.22 24.62
CA THR A 26 -23.51 -3.78 26.00
C THR A 26 -22.33 -3.02 26.60
N LEU A 27 -22.63 -1.94 27.30
CA LEU A 27 -21.73 -1.16 28.16
C LEU A 27 -21.29 -1.98 29.39
N ILE A 28 -19.98 -2.09 29.60
CA ILE A 28 -19.39 -2.56 30.87
C ILE A 28 -18.63 -1.40 31.52
N ARG A 29 -19.07 -1.04 32.73
CA ARG A 29 -18.42 -0.12 33.69
C ARG A 29 -17.37 -0.89 34.51
N LEU A 30 -16.19 -0.30 34.67
CA LEU A 30 -15.22 -0.51 35.76
C LEU A 30 -14.43 0.82 35.89
N GLY A 31 -14.13 1.45 37.02
CA GLY A 31 -14.30 1.20 38.45
C GLY A 31 -13.38 2.24 39.15
N CYS A 32 -13.91 3.00 40.10
CA CYS A 32 -13.20 4.05 40.85
C CYS A 32 -12.02 3.51 41.67
N TRP A 33 -10.92 4.26 41.74
CA TRP A 33 -9.89 4.12 42.77
C TRP A 33 -9.83 5.38 43.64
N THR A 34 -9.91 5.19 44.95
CA THR A 34 -9.81 6.21 46.00
C THR A 34 -8.36 6.57 46.32
N PRO A 35 -8.02 7.83 46.65
CA PRO A 35 -6.67 8.22 47.07
C PRO A 35 -6.48 8.07 48.59
N VAL A 36 -5.39 7.41 48.99
CA VAL A 36 -4.91 7.40 50.38
C VAL A 36 -3.94 8.57 50.57
N LYS A 37 -4.23 9.47 51.52
CA LYS A 37 -3.34 10.54 51.96
C LYS A 37 -2.40 10.02 53.05
N PHE A 38 -1.10 10.26 52.87
CA PHE A 38 -0.14 10.36 53.98
C PHE A 38 0.58 11.70 53.87
N THR A 39 0.72 12.36 55.01
CA THR A 39 1.38 13.66 55.20
C THR A 39 2.29 13.53 56.40
N VAL A 40 3.61 13.70 56.22
CA VAL A 40 4.54 14.29 57.20
C VAL A 40 5.79 14.80 56.47
N GLY A 41 6.22 16.03 56.78
CA GLY A 41 7.64 16.40 56.81
C GLY A 41 8.17 17.30 55.68
N HIS A 42 8.23 18.60 55.93
CA HIS A 42 8.94 19.59 55.11
C HIS A 42 10.45 19.32 54.99
N VAL A 43 10.94 19.10 53.76
CA VAL A 43 12.20 19.69 53.26
C VAL A 43 12.00 20.01 51.78
N ARG A 44 12.13 21.30 51.44
CA ARG A 44 12.02 21.79 50.06
C ARG A 44 13.35 21.52 49.34
N LEU A 45 13.37 20.52 48.47
CA LEU A 45 14.42 20.31 47.47
C LEU A 45 13.73 20.11 46.13
N VAL A 46 13.62 21.18 45.35
CA VAL A 46 13.16 21.11 43.96
C VAL A 46 14.31 20.57 43.11
N LYS A 47 14.42 19.25 43.04
CA LYS A 47 15.12 18.58 41.94
C LYS A 47 14.07 17.93 41.05
N SER A 48 13.85 18.55 39.89
CA SER A 48 13.11 17.96 38.78
C SER A 48 13.83 16.67 38.34
N LEU A 49 13.37 15.53 38.85
CA LEU A 49 13.81 14.22 38.41
C LEU A 49 13.10 13.92 37.09
N PHE A 50 13.73 14.27 35.96
CA PHE A 50 13.32 13.73 34.66
C PHE A 50 13.62 12.23 34.69
N VAL A 51 12.58 11.40 34.78
CA VAL A 51 12.69 9.97 34.51
C VAL A 51 12.89 9.85 32.99
N LEU A 52 14.14 9.75 32.56
CA LEU A 52 14.46 9.41 31.18
C LEU A 52 13.96 7.99 30.93
N SER A 53 13.05 7.83 29.97
CA SER A 53 12.59 6.52 29.54
C SER A 53 13.77 5.74 28.91
N GLY A 54 13.67 4.42 28.83
CA GLY A 54 14.70 3.61 28.13
C GLY A 54 14.94 4.05 26.68
N ALA A 55 13.93 4.67 26.05
CA ALA A 55 14.06 5.29 24.73
C ALA A 55 14.92 6.55 24.74
N ASP A 56 14.83 7.38 25.79
CA ASP A 56 15.65 8.59 25.93
C ASP A 56 17.13 8.26 26.19
N PHE A 57 17.39 7.13 26.86
CA PHE A 57 18.74 6.63 27.05
C PHE A 57 19.34 6.13 25.72
N ILE A 58 18.59 5.35 24.94
CA ILE A 58 19.01 4.89 23.61
C ILE A 58 19.22 6.06 22.66
N LEU A 59 18.32 7.05 22.66
CA LEU A 59 18.44 8.26 21.85
C LEU A 59 19.70 9.06 22.21
N ASN A 60 20.04 9.17 23.50
CA ASN A 60 21.25 9.84 23.97
C ASN A 60 22.54 9.07 23.62
N ILE A 61 22.51 7.73 23.61
CA ILE A 61 23.63 6.92 23.13
C ILE A 61 23.82 7.09 21.62
N LEU A 62 22.74 7.03 20.83
CA LEU A 62 22.79 7.24 19.39
C LEU A 62 23.29 8.65 19.03
N ARG A 63 22.91 9.68 19.82
CA ARG A 63 23.43 11.05 19.71
C ARG A 63 24.92 11.17 19.94
N ARG A 64 25.46 10.41 20.90
CA ARG A 64 26.90 10.45 21.21
C ARG A 64 27.76 9.74 20.15
N VAL A 65 27.27 8.66 19.57
CA VAL A 65 28.04 7.84 18.61
C VAL A 65 27.96 8.41 17.19
N ASN A 66 26.83 9.02 16.80
CA ASN A 66 26.59 9.54 15.45
C ASN A 66 26.46 11.06 15.39
N ALA A 67 27.17 11.78 16.27
CA ALA A 67 27.07 13.23 16.43
C ALA A 67 27.15 14.00 15.09
N GLY A 68 28.02 13.60 14.16
CA GLY A 68 28.13 14.25 12.84
C GLY A 68 26.88 14.14 11.96
N TYR A 69 26.25 12.97 11.91
CA TYR A 69 25.04 12.74 11.10
C TYR A 69 23.80 13.37 11.73
N LEU A 70 23.73 13.38 13.06
CA LEU A 70 22.63 14.02 13.78
C LEU A 70 22.75 15.54 13.75
N THR A 71 23.96 16.09 13.84
CA THR A 71 24.18 17.54 13.63
C THR A 71 23.83 17.95 12.20
N ALA A 72 24.13 17.12 11.19
CA ALA A 72 23.71 17.36 9.82
C ALA A 72 22.19 17.27 9.66
N GLY A 73 21.53 16.30 10.30
CA GLY A 73 20.08 16.16 10.33
C GLY A 73 19.37 17.28 11.09
N GLU A 74 19.95 17.76 12.19
CA GLU A 74 19.46 18.89 13.00
C GLU A 74 19.64 20.20 12.23
N LYS A 75 20.79 20.44 11.58
CA LYS A 75 21.00 21.59 10.71
C LYS A 75 20.12 21.55 9.46
N ALA A 76 19.88 20.37 8.89
CA ALA A 76 18.90 20.19 7.81
C ALA A 76 17.48 20.47 8.32
N GLY A 77 17.14 20.02 9.54
CA GLY A 77 15.89 20.31 10.21
C GLY A 77 15.70 21.80 10.52
N GLU A 78 16.72 22.49 11.01
CA GLU A 78 16.74 23.92 11.27
C GLU A 78 16.63 24.72 9.97
N PHE A 79 17.38 24.35 8.92
CA PHE A 79 17.29 24.95 7.59
C PHE A 79 15.91 24.76 6.96
N LEU A 80 15.32 23.58 7.11
CA LEU A 80 13.97 23.29 6.65
C LEU A 80 12.92 24.03 7.49
N SER A 81 13.14 24.21 8.81
CA SER A 81 12.23 24.94 9.70
C SER A 81 12.22 26.44 9.42
N GLY A 82 13.39 27.04 9.14
CA GLY A 82 13.50 28.45 8.77
C GLY A 82 12.93 28.76 7.38
N LYS A 83 12.92 27.76 6.48
CA LYS A 83 12.23 27.82 5.19
C LYS A 83 10.82 27.23 5.22
N ALA A 84 10.37 26.68 6.35
CA ALA A 84 9.08 26.01 6.44
C ALA A 84 7.95 27.02 6.30
N GLU A 85 8.11 28.25 6.78
CA GLU A 85 7.10 29.29 6.61
C GLU A 85 7.01 29.76 5.15
N ASP A 86 8.15 29.92 4.46
CA ASP A 86 8.19 30.24 3.03
C ASP A 86 7.70 29.07 2.15
N LEU A 87 8.02 27.82 2.53
CA LEU A 87 7.53 26.61 1.88
C LEU A 87 6.04 26.42 2.14
N VAL A 88 5.56 26.65 3.36
CA VAL A 88 4.13 26.62 3.71
C VAL A 88 3.37 27.74 3.02
N LYS A 89 3.99 28.90 2.80
CA LYS A 89 3.42 30.00 2.01
C LYS A 89 3.38 29.67 0.51
N PHE A 90 4.44 29.09 -0.04
CA PHE A 90 4.48 28.55 -1.41
C PHE A 90 3.45 27.42 -1.61
N LEU A 91 3.29 26.54 -0.61
CA LEU A 91 2.27 25.48 -0.58
C LEU A 91 0.83 26.01 -0.35
N ARG A 92 0.67 27.25 0.12
CA ARG A 92 -0.65 27.89 0.33
C ARG A 92 -1.13 28.71 -0.86
N GLU A 93 -0.24 29.14 -1.77
CA GLU A 93 -0.59 30.01 -2.89
C GLU A 93 -1.08 29.28 -4.14
N ASP A 94 -0.98 27.95 -4.24
CA ASP A 94 -1.56 27.23 -5.39
C ASP A 94 -3.03 26.86 -5.19
N GLY A 95 -3.89 27.73 -5.73
CA GLY A 95 -5.30 27.49 -5.90
C GLY A 95 -5.57 26.17 -6.63
N LYS A 96 -6.14 25.20 -5.93
CA LYS A 96 -7.01 24.12 -6.45
C LYS A 96 -6.58 23.48 -7.80
N SER A 97 -5.29 23.23 -8.04
CA SER A 97 -4.84 22.60 -9.30
C SER A 97 -5.24 21.11 -9.40
N GLY A 98 -5.65 20.51 -8.28
CA GLY A 98 -6.20 19.15 -8.25
C GLY A 98 -7.35 18.93 -9.23
N GLY A 99 -8.23 19.92 -9.41
CA GLY A 99 -9.37 19.80 -10.34
C GLY A 99 -8.97 19.80 -11.81
N LYS A 100 -7.77 20.28 -12.15
CA LYS A 100 -7.27 20.33 -13.52
C LYS A 100 -6.70 18.98 -13.92
N SER A 101 -7.18 18.44 -15.04
CA SER A 101 -6.80 17.11 -15.55
C SER A 101 -5.82 17.21 -16.72
N ASN A 102 -6.05 18.12 -17.67
CA ASN A 102 -5.25 18.21 -18.89
C ASN A 102 -3.89 18.86 -18.64
N ARG A 103 -2.91 18.44 -19.43
CA ARG A 103 -1.56 19.02 -19.45
C ARG A 103 -1.55 20.51 -19.79
N GLU A 104 -2.44 20.93 -20.68
CA GLU A 104 -2.56 22.34 -21.08
C GLU A 104 -3.01 23.23 -19.92
N ASP A 105 -3.88 22.70 -19.05
CA ASP A 105 -4.45 23.45 -17.92
C ASP A 105 -3.48 23.54 -16.72
N ASP A 106 -2.62 22.53 -16.57
CA ASP A 106 -1.63 22.42 -15.48
C ASP A 106 -0.29 21.86 -15.99
N PRO A 107 0.48 22.62 -16.79
CA PRO A 107 1.75 22.15 -17.34
C PRO A 107 2.81 21.94 -16.25
N GLY A 108 2.71 22.67 -15.13
CA GLY A 108 3.62 22.56 -13.98
C GLY A 108 3.58 21.17 -13.35
N TRP A 109 2.38 20.58 -13.24
CA TRP A 109 2.26 19.19 -12.80
C TRP A 109 3.05 18.25 -13.71
N PHE A 110 3.00 18.41 -15.04
CA PHE A 110 3.67 17.51 -16.00
C PHE A 110 5.16 17.79 -16.20
N SER A 111 5.75 18.76 -15.51
CA SER A 111 7.17 19.04 -15.69
C SER A 111 8.04 17.84 -15.30
N ASP A 112 9.18 17.74 -15.98
CA ASP A 112 10.17 16.66 -15.85
C ASP A 112 9.66 15.24 -16.16
N LEU A 113 8.51 15.11 -16.82
CA LEU A 113 8.03 13.83 -17.32
C LEU A 113 8.33 13.62 -18.79
N GLU A 114 9.05 12.54 -19.07
CA GLU A 114 9.09 11.92 -20.39
C GLU A 114 7.83 11.08 -20.58
N THR A 115 6.71 11.71 -20.96
CA THR A 115 5.44 11.02 -21.20
C THR A 115 4.62 11.66 -22.31
N ASN A 116 3.89 10.84 -23.06
CA ASN A 116 2.86 11.27 -24.00
C ASN A 116 1.44 11.31 -23.39
N ALA A 117 1.29 11.09 -22.06
CA ALA A 117 0.00 11.22 -21.41
C ALA A 117 -0.48 12.67 -21.46
N THR A 118 -1.72 12.90 -21.89
CA THR A 118 -2.30 14.26 -22.00
C THR A 118 -3.06 14.66 -20.75
N THR A 119 -3.41 13.69 -19.90
CA THR A 119 -4.12 13.91 -18.63
C THR A 119 -3.38 13.30 -17.44
N LYS A 120 -3.62 13.84 -16.24
CA LYS A 120 -3.03 13.33 -14.99
C LYS A 120 -3.48 11.89 -14.75
N GLU A 121 -4.75 11.60 -15.04
CA GLU A 121 -5.38 10.31 -14.88
C GLU A 121 -4.78 9.27 -15.83
N GLU A 122 -4.55 9.61 -17.09
CA GLU A 122 -3.87 8.71 -18.01
C GLU A 122 -2.44 8.39 -17.55
N TYR A 123 -1.70 9.39 -17.06
CA TYR A 123 -0.38 9.16 -16.48
C TYR A 123 -0.46 8.22 -15.27
N MET A 124 -1.34 8.51 -14.31
CA MET A 124 -1.51 7.73 -13.09
C MET A 124 -1.98 6.30 -13.40
N PHE A 125 -2.86 6.12 -14.39
CA PHE A 125 -3.30 4.83 -14.89
C PHE A 125 -2.09 3.99 -15.34
N ARG A 126 -1.22 4.57 -16.19
CA ARG A 126 0.00 3.89 -16.64
C ARG A 126 0.97 3.60 -15.50
N LYS A 127 1.10 4.51 -14.51
CA LYS A 127 1.92 4.25 -13.31
C LYS A 127 1.43 3.08 -12.49
N SER A 128 0.11 2.88 -12.37
CA SER A 128 -0.42 1.67 -11.75
C SER A 128 -0.08 0.42 -12.55
N GLN A 129 -0.28 0.47 -13.88
CA GLN A 129 0.07 -0.64 -14.76
C GLN A 129 1.55 -1.05 -14.62
N ASP A 130 2.46 -0.08 -14.54
CA ASP A 130 3.89 -0.32 -14.35
C ASP A 130 4.17 -1.12 -13.07
N ARG A 131 3.50 -0.77 -11.95
CA ARG A 131 3.67 -1.48 -10.67
C ARG A 131 3.20 -2.92 -10.76
N ILE A 132 2.01 -3.15 -11.33
CA ILE A 132 1.45 -4.50 -11.49
C ILE A 132 2.28 -5.34 -12.45
N LYS A 133 2.73 -4.76 -13.58
CA LYS A 133 3.68 -5.41 -14.49
C LYS A 133 4.98 -5.78 -13.77
N GLY A 134 5.49 -4.89 -12.92
CA GLY A 134 6.65 -5.16 -12.06
C GLY A 134 6.45 -6.39 -11.18
N TYR A 135 5.29 -6.54 -10.55
CA TYR A 135 4.97 -7.75 -9.76
C TYR A 135 4.88 -9.00 -10.61
N PHE A 136 4.30 -8.92 -11.81
CA PHE A 136 4.25 -10.05 -12.74
C PHE A 136 5.66 -10.46 -13.20
N TYR A 137 6.51 -9.51 -13.59
CA TYR A 137 7.89 -9.81 -13.98
C TYR A 137 8.72 -10.37 -12.83
N LYS A 138 8.52 -9.85 -11.61
CA LYS A 138 9.14 -10.41 -10.42
C LYS A 138 8.65 -11.83 -10.13
N PHE A 139 7.35 -12.10 -10.29
CA PHE A 139 6.79 -13.44 -10.22
C PHE A 139 7.46 -14.38 -11.24
N LEU A 140 7.61 -13.97 -12.50
CA LEU A 140 8.30 -14.79 -13.52
C LEU A 140 9.76 -15.05 -13.15
N SER A 141 10.47 -14.03 -12.67
CA SER A 141 11.86 -14.16 -12.23
C SER A 141 12.01 -15.18 -11.09
N ASP A 142 11.13 -15.10 -10.09
CA ASP A 142 11.14 -15.99 -8.94
C ASP A 142 10.71 -17.42 -9.34
N ALA A 143 9.71 -17.56 -10.22
CA ALA A 143 9.24 -18.84 -10.72
C ALA A 143 10.34 -19.62 -11.47
N ARG A 144 11.11 -18.93 -12.32
CA ARG A 144 12.21 -19.54 -13.09
C ARG A 144 13.38 -20.02 -12.24
N LYS A 145 13.49 -19.55 -10.99
CA LYS A 145 14.52 -19.99 -10.04
C LYS A 145 14.06 -21.17 -9.18
N ASN A 146 12.77 -21.50 -9.20
CA ASN A 146 12.20 -22.55 -8.37
C ASN A 146 12.55 -23.95 -8.92
N SER A 147 13.00 -24.86 -8.07
CA SER A 147 13.40 -26.22 -8.45
C SER A 147 12.26 -27.05 -9.07
N VAL A 148 11.01 -26.81 -8.67
CA VAL A 148 9.83 -27.45 -9.25
C VAL A 148 9.61 -27.00 -10.69
N TYR A 149 9.87 -25.72 -11.01
CA TYR A 149 9.84 -25.25 -12.40
C TYR A 149 11.00 -25.86 -13.21
N THR A 150 12.20 -25.86 -12.62
CA THR A 150 13.43 -26.18 -13.33
C THR A 150 13.64 -27.67 -13.52
N HIS A 151 13.26 -28.53 -12.58
CA HIS A 151 13.61 -29.97 -12.62
C HIS A 151 12.44 -30.89 -12.93
N ASN A 152 11.19 -30.41 -12.92
CA ASN A 152 10.02 -31.23 -13.21
C ASN A 152 9.31 -30.77 -14.50
N PRO A 153 9.52 -31.45 -15.64
CA PRO A 153 8.92 -31.07 -16.92
C PRO A 153 7.38 -31.03 -16.91
N LYS A 154 6.74 -31.93 -16.15
CA LYS A 154 5.29 -31.98 -16.01
C LYS A 154 4.79 -30.74 -15.26
N SER A 155 5.39 -30.41 -14.12
CA SER A 155 5.04 -29.18 -13.38
C SER A 155 5.35 -27.93 -14.18
N ARG A 156 6.45 -27.89 -14.92
CA ARG A 156 6.83 -26.76 -15.78
C ARG A 156 5.75 -26.45 -16.82
N LYS A 157 5.27 -27.47 -17.55
CA LYS A 157 4.22 -27.30 -18.57
C LYS A 157 2.94 -26.67 -17.99
N GLU A 158 2.58 -27.06 -16.78
CA GLU A 158 1.40 -26.56 -16.07
C GLU A 158 1.59 -25.12 -15.60
N LEU A 159 2.75 -24.83 -15.03
CA LEU A 159 3.12 -23.48 -14.62
C LEU A 159 3.23 -22.53 -15.82
N ASP A 160 3.69 -23.00 -16.98
CA ASP A 160 3.66 -22.23 -18.23
C ASP A 160 2.23 -21.95 -18.68
N GLY A 161 1.30 -22.88 -18.44
CA GLY A 161 -0.14 -22.66 -18.60
C GLY A 161 -0.67 -21.58 -17.66
N CYS A 162 -0.32 -21.66 -16.37
CA CYS A 162 -0.67 -20.67 -15.35
C CYS A 162 -0.12 -19.27 -15.68
N ILE A 163 1.13 -19.19 -16.13
CA ILE A 163 1.78 -17.93 -16.53
C ILE A 163 1.05 -17.30 -17.71
N ARG A 164 0.68 -18.08 -18.72
CA ARG A 164 -0.12 -17.60 -19.86
C ARG A 164 -1.50 -17.12 -19.42
N TYR A 165 -2.15 -17.87 -18.54
CA TYR A 165 -3.43 -17.48 -17.96
C TYR A 165 -3.33 -16.13 -17.22
N PHE A 166 -2.33 -15.95 -16.36
CA PHE A 166 -2.11 -14.67 -15.66
C PHE A 166 -1.82 -13.52 -16.62
N LYS A 167 -0.98 -13.74 -17.64
CA LYS A 167 -0.68 -12.70 -18.62
C LYS A 167 -1.93 -12.25 -19.37
N ASN A 168 -2.73 -13.19 -19.87
CA ASN A 168 -3.95 -12.89 -20.60
C ASN A 168 -4.96 -12.15 -19.71
N LYS A 169 -5.17 -12.64 -18.49
CA LYS A 169 -6.09 -12.00 -17.53
C LYS A 169 -5.62 -10.61 -17.11
N LEU A 170 -4.32 -10.41 -16.91
CA LEU A 170 -3.76 -9.08 -16.69
C LEU A 170 -3.99 -8.14 -17.88
N GLN A 171 -3.94 -8.63 -19.12
CA GLN A 171 -4.27 -7.81 -20.29
C GLN A 171 -5.76 -7.45 -20.33
N GLU A 172 -6.64 -8.41 -20.03
CA GLU A 172 -8.09 -8.19 -19.92
C GLU A 172 -8.44 -7.18 -18.81
N ASP A 173 -7.74 -7.25 -17.67
CA ASP A 173 -7.91 -6.33 -16.55
C ASP A 173 -7.10 -5.03 -16.70
N PHE A 174 -6.53 -4.76 -17.89
CA PHE A 174 -5.70 -3.60 -18.21
C PHE A 174 -4.58 -3.34 -17.18
N TYR A 175 -3.99 -4.41 -16.63
CA TYR A 175 -2.97 -4.40 -15.58
C TYR A 175 -3.36 -3.56 -14.37
N PHE A 176 -4.66 -3.49 -14.06
CA PHE A 176 -5.23 -2.67 -12.99
C PHE A 176 -4.76 -1.21 -13.02
N GLY A 177 -4.66 -0.63 -14.22
CA GLY A 177 -4.39 0.80 -14.36
C GLY A 177 -5.34 1.66 -13.53
N CYS A 178 -6.58 1.22 -13.42
CA CYS A 178 -7.65 1.87 -12.65
C CYS A 178 -7.35 2.10 -11.16
N PHE A 179 -6.41 1.36 -10.55
CA PHE A 179 -6.10 1.52 -9.13
C PHE A 179 -5.60 2.91 -8.76
N PHE A 180 -4.97 3.63 -9.70
CA PHE A 180 -4.51 5.00 -9.48
C PHE A 180 -5.29 6.04 -10.26
N ASP A 181 -6.29 5.67 -11.07
CA ASP A 181 -7.11 6.61 -11.82
C ASP A 181 -8.34 7.02 -11.00
N ARG A 182 -8.39 8.25 -10.51
CA ARG A 182 -9.52 8.78 -9.70
C ARG A 182 -10.89 8.77 -10.38
N ARG A 183 -10.96 8.54 -11.70
CA ARG A 183 -12.23 8.37 -12.43
C ARG A 183 -12.78 6.96 -12.31
N CYS A 184 -11.97 6.00 -11.85
CA CYS A 184 -12.36 4.60 -11.76
C CYS A 184 -12.95 4.23 -10.40
N ALA A 185 -14.00 3.40 -10.42
CA ALA A 185 -14.64 2.90 -9.20
C ALA A 185 -13.74 1.95 -8.37
N LEU A 186 -12.73 1.35 -8.99
CA LEU A 186 -11.76 0.45 -8.32
C LEU A 186 -10.51 1.21 -7.82
N SER A 187 -10.51 2.53 -7.91
CA SER A 187 -9.37 3.34 -7.49
C SER A 187 -9.11 3.25 -5.99
N TYR A 188 -7.85 3.37 -5.59
CA TYR A 188 -7.45 3.52 -4.19
C TYR A 188 -7.59 4.96 -3.69
N CYS A 189 -8.03 5.89 -4.55
CA CYS A 189 -8.32 7.26 -4.18
C CYS A 189 -9.80 7.61 -4.34
N ASP A 190 -10.19 8.70 -3.69
CA ASP A 190 -11.49 9.33 -3.91
C ASP A 190 -11.56 10.05 -5.28
N SER A 191 -12.71 10.67 -5.59
CA SER A 191 -12.93 11.40 -6.84
C SER A 191 -11.99 12.60 -7.03
N GLU A 192 -11.42 13.12 -5.94
CA GLU A 192 -10.47 14.24 -5.99
C GLU A 192 -9.03 13.75 -6.21
N GLY A 193 -8.79 12.44 -6.10
CA GLY A 193 -7.46 11.84 -6.24
C GLY A 193 -6.70 11.68 -4.93
N ARG A 194 -7.37 11.79 -3.77
CA ARG A 194 -6.74 11.58 -2.47
C ARG A 194 -6.64 10.10 -2.14
N PHE A 195 -5.41 9.63 -1.98
CA PHE A 195 -5.08 8.31 -1.48
C PHE A 195 -4.89 8.36 0.04
N VAL A 196 -5.39 7.34 0.74
CA VAL A 196 -5.22 7.17 2.18
C VAL A 196 -4.51 5.85 2.44
N CYS A 197 -3.54 5.86 3.34
CA CYS A 197 -2.82 4.66 3.73
C CYS A 197 -3.80 3.66 4.36
N GLN A 198 -3.76 2.42 3.89
CA GLN A 198 -4.62 1.36 4.41
C GLN A 198 -4.04 0.68 5.66
N GLY A 199 -2.87 1.12 6.14
CA GLY A 199 -2.21 0.58 7.33
C GLY A 199 -1.45 -0.72 7.09
N ARG A 200 -0.72 -1.17 8.11
CA ARG A 200 0.08 -2.41 8.09
C ARG A 200 -0.77 -3.62 7.69
N TRP A 201 -0.15 -4.66 7.14
CA TRP A 201 -0.80 -5.86 6.61
C TRP A 201 -1.83 -6.53 7.55
N ASP A 202 -1.62 -6.45 8.87
CA ASP A 202 -2.44 -7.05 9.94
C ASP A 202 -3.46 -6.09 10.58
N THR A 203 -3.47 -4.82 10.18
CA THR A 203 -4.41 -3.81 10.68
C THR A 203 -5.52 -3.55 9.68
N SER A 204 -6.69 -3.12 10.15
CA SER A 204 -7.81 -2.70 9.27
C SER A 204 -7.61 -1.28 8.73
N GLU A 205 -6.86 -0.45 9.44
CA GLU A 205 -6.65 0.96 9.13
C GLU A 205 -5.24 1.42 9.52
N CYS A 206 -4.83 2.58 9.02
CA CYS A 206 -3.54 3.16 9.37
C CYS A 206 -3.58 3.79 10.76
N GLU A 207 -2.63 3.43 11.63
CA GLU A 207 -2.47 4.01 12.98
C GLU A 207 -2.23 5.54 12.96
N PHE A 208 -1.74 6.06 11.84
CA PHE A 208 -1.53 7.49 11.65
C PHE A 208 -2.77 8.20 11.08
N GLY A 209 -3.83 7.46 10.75
CA GLY A 209 -5.09 7.95 10.19
C GLY A 209 -4.87 8.79 8.93
N PHE A 210 -5.61 9.89 8.83
CA PHE A 210 -5.55 10.83 7.71
C PHE A 210 -4.18 11.53 7.53
N ARG A 211 -3.27 11.46 8.51
CA ARG A 211 -1.92 12.02 8.38
C ARG A 211 -1.09 11.28 7.35
N HIS A 212 -1.38 9.99 7.13
CA HIS A 212 -0.87 9.26 5.97
C HIS A 212 -1.91 9.31 4.85
N SER A 213 -2.02 10.49 4.24
CA SER A 213 -2.75 10.69 2.99
C SER A 213 -1.90 11.51 2.02
N ILE A 214 -2.18 11.37 0.73
CA ILE A 214 -1.49 12.09 -0.33
C ILE A 214 -2.42 12.26 -1.51
N ASN A 215 -2.31 13.38 -2.22
CA ASN A 215 -3.02 13.55 -3.48
C ASN A 215 -2.00 13.87 -4.60
N PRO A 216 -1.55 12.84 -5.35
CA PRO A 216 -0.57 13.03 -6.42
C PRO A 216 -1.12 13.82 -7.61
N TYR A 217 -2.41 14.17 -7.63
CA TYR A 217 -2.99 15.01 -8.66
C TYR A 217 -2.88 16.51 -8.36
N LEU A 218 -2.49 16.91 -7.16
CA LEU A 218 -2.41 18.33 -6.79
C LEU A 218 -1.25 19.01 -7.50
N ASP A 219 -0.05 18.47 -7.34
CA ASP A 219 1.19 19.10 -7.75
C ASP A 219 2.27 18.04 -8.09
N ARG A 220 3.38 18.53 -8.62
CA ARG A 220 4.51 17.71 -9.06
C ARG A 220 5.18 16.98 -7.88
N GLU A 221 5.34 17.65 -6.75
CA GLU A 221 6.04 17.16 -5.56
C GLU A 221 5.27 16.00 -4.93
N SER A 222 3.95 16.15 -4.78
CA SER A 222 3.01 15.12 -4.35
C SER A 222 3.02 13.93 -5.29
N ARG A 223 3.06 14.16 -6.61
CA ARG A 223 3.22 13.07 -7.60
C ARG A 223 4.53 12.32 -7.41
N ILE A 224 5.65 13.02 -7.20
CA ILE A 224 6.96 12.40 -6.97
C ILE A 224 6.96 11.63 -5.66
N LEU A 225 6.46 12.21 -4.57
CA LEU A 225 6.38 11.56 -3.26
C LEU A 225 5.52 10.29 -3.29
N PHE A 226 4.48 10.25 -4.10
CA PHE A 226 3.64 9.06 -4.27
C PHE A 226 4.42 7.84 -4.81
N SER A 227 5.56 8.05 -5.49
CA SER A 227 6.43 6.94 -5.89
C SER A 227 6.97 6.12 -4.71
N THR A 228 7.06 6.72 -3.52
CA THR A 228 7.53 6.06 -2.29
C THR A 228 6.46 5.20 -1.60
N TRP A 229 5.18 5.38 -1.95
CA TRP A 229 4.08 4.56 -1.47
C TRP A 229 4.15 3.19 -2.14
N ASN A 230 3.75 2.13 -1.43
CA ASN A 230 3.88 0.75 -1.91
C ASN A 230 2.52 0.06 -1.97
N PHE A 231 2.35 -0.86 -2.92
CA PHE A 231 1.40 -1.93 -2.67
C PHE A 231 2.11 -3.02 -1.87
N ASP A 232 1.57 -3.31 -0.71
CA ASP A 232 2.03 -4.36 0.19
C ASP A 232 1.08 -5.56 0.11
N HIS A 233 1.64 -6.75 -0.09
CA HIS A 233 0.87 -7.98 -0.14
C HIS A 233 0.60 -8.44 1.29
N ARG A 234 -0.66 -8.52 1.71
CA ARG A 234 -1.00 -9.07 3.04
C ARG A 234 -0.46 -10.50 3.16
N ILE A 235 -0.94 -11.40 2.30
CA ILE A 235 -0.36 -12.73 2.12
C ILE A 235 0.83 -12.58 1.17
N GLU A 236 2.04 -12.74 1.70
CA GLU A 236 3.27 -12.42 0.99
C GLU A 236 3.46 -13.21 -0.30
N LYS A 237 3.75 -12.50 -1.39
CA LYS A 237 3.98 -13.07 -2.71
C LYS A 237 5.06 -14.15 -2.71
N SER A 238 6.28 -13.80 -2.29
CA SER A 238 7.45 -14.67 -2.46
C SER A 238 7.64 -15.66 -1.30
N ARG A 239 7.14 -15.34 -0.10
CA ARG A 239 7.26 -16.23 1.07
C ARG A 239 6.10 -17.23 1.16
N THR A 240 4.92 -16.90 0.63
CA THR A 240 3.72 -17.73 0.79
C THR A 240 3.07 -18.08 -0.54
N VAL A 241 2.56 -17.09 -1.29
CA VAL A 241 1.70 -17.34 -2.45
C VAL A 241 2.39 -18.18 -3.51
N LEU A 242 3.64 -17.81 -3.85
CA LEU A 242 4.42 -18.52 -4.84
C LEU A 242 4.78 -19.95 -4.38
N PRO A 243 5.43 -20.17 -3.21
CA PRO A 243 5.65 -21.53 -2.70
C PRO A 243 4.40 -22.40 -2.70
N THR A 244 3.25 -21.88 -2.24
CA THR A 244 1.99 -22.65 -2.25
C THR A 244 1.56 -23.03 -3.67
N LEU A 245 1.58 -22.09 -4.64
CA LEU A 245 1.23 -22.40 -6.04
C LEU A 245 2.08 -23.55 -6.59
N PHE A 246 3.37 -23.52 -6.31
CA PHE A 246 4.32 -24.53 -6.76
C PHE A 246 4.06 -25.90 -6.13
N GLU A 247 3.83 -25.92 -4.82
CA GLU A 247 3.50 -27.13 -4.07
C GLU A 247 2.21 -27.78 -4.59
N VAL A 248 1.15 -27.00 -4.79
CA VAL A 248 -0.14 -27.55 -5.25
C VAL A 248 -0.07 -28.07 -6.68
N VAL A 249 0.75 -27.46 -7.55
CA VAL A 249 0.98 -27.97 -8.91
C VAL A 249 1.74 -29.29 -8.89
N GLN A 250 2.77 -29.40 -8.03
CA GLN A 250 3.60 -30.59 -7.89
C GLN A 250 2.84 -31.78 -7.30
N ASN A 251 2.04 -31.53 -6.26
CA ASN A 251 1.41 -32.58 -5.44
C ASN A 251 -0.05 -32.88 -5.82
N ARG A 252 -0.57 -32.28 -6.90
CA ARG A 252 -1.97 -32.50 -7.31
C ARG A 252 -2.24 -33.96 -7.66
N ARG A 253 -3.41 -34.46 -7.26
CA ARG A 253 -3.91 -35.78 -7.66
C ARG A 253 -4.48 -35.73 -9.08
N ILE A 254 -4.60 -36.90 -9.70
CA ILE A 254 -5.27 -37.06 -10.99
C ILE A 254 -6.70 -36.55 -10.87
N GLY A 255 -7.14 -35.70 -11.80
CA GLY A 255 -8.48 -35.10 -11.81
C GLY A 255 -8.61 -33.80 -11.00
N GLN A 256 -7.62 -33.42 -10.19
CA GLN A 256 -7.64 -32.11 -9.51
C GLN A 256 -7.13 -31.00 -10.43
N GLU A 257 -7.91 -29.92 -10.53
CA GLU A 257 -7.51 -28.71 -11.24
C GLU A 257 -7.13 -27.62 -10.23
N VAL A 258 -5.96 -27.00 -10.43
CA VAL A 258 -5.49 -25.88 -9.60
C VAL A 258 -6.33 -24.64 -9.89
N ASN A 259 -6.74 -23.94 -8.84
CA ASN A 259 -7.51 -22.72 -8.97
C ASN A 259 -6.60 -21.51 -9.22
N TYR A 260 -6.22 -21.28 -10.48
CA TYR A 260 -5.37 -20.15 -10.83
C TYR A 260 -6.04 -18.79 -10.56
N ASP A 261 -7.37 -18.69 -10.58
CA ASP A 261 -8.06 -17.44 -10.26
C ASP A 261 -7.82 -16.98 -8.81
N TYR A 262 -7.78 -17.93 -7.87
CA TYR A 262 -7.43 -17.66 -6.48
C TYR A 262 -6.03 -17.04 -6.36
N PHE A 263 -5.01 -17.67 -6.96
CA PHE A 263 -3.64 -17.14 -6.94
C PHE A 263 -3.51 -15.80 -7.67
N TYR A 264 -4.21 -15.64 -8.80
CA TYR A 264 -4.27 -14.37 -9.52
C TYR A 264 -4.77 -13.23 -8.64
N ARG A 265 -5.87 -13.45 -7.91
CA ARG A 265 -6.44 -12.46 -6.99
C ARG A 265 -5.45 -12.10 -5.88
N LEU A 266 -4.76 -13.08 -5.31
CA LEU A 266 -3.74 -12.82 -4.28
C LEU A 266 -2.53 -12.05 -4.82
N LEU A 267 -2.15 -12.26 -6.08
CA LEU A 267 -0.95 -11.66 -6.64
C LEU A 267 -1.17 -10.23 -7.15
N PHE A 268 -2.33 -9.92 -7.73
CA PHE A 268 -2.48 -8.70 -8.54
C PHE A 268 -3.66 -7.81 -8.15
N THR A 269 -4.55 -8.25 -7.26
CA THR A 269 -5.77 -7.50 -6.95
C THR A 269 -5.75 -6.88 -5.55
N ASN A 270 -6.64 -5.91 -5.33
CA ASN A 270 -6.88 -5.26 -4.04
C ASN A 270 -7.42 -6.20 -2.95
N VAL A 271 -7.75 -7.45 -3.28
CA VAL A 271 -8.09 -8.47 -2.28
C VAL A 271 -6.92 -8.75 -1.34
N ASN A 272 -5.69 -8.63 -1.83
CA ASN A 272 -4.48 -8.92 -1.08
C ASN A 272 -3.43 -7.79 -1.14
N LEU A 273 -3.59 -6.80 -2.02
CA LEU A 273 -2.75 -5.61 -2.09
C LEU A 273 -3.33 -4.49 -1.21
N LYS A 274 -2.51 -3.97 -0.29
CA LYS A 274 -2.80 -2.74 0.46
C LYS A 274 -1.91 -1.61 -0.05
N LEU A 275 -2.48 -0.44 -0.33
CA LEU A 275 -1.70 0.76 -0.59
C LEU A 275 -1.26 1.37 0.74
N VAL A 276 0.06 1.41 0.96
CA VAL A 276 0.64 1.84 2.23
C VAL A 276 1.70 2.91 2.04
N HIS A 277 1.73 3.86 2.97
CA HIS A 277 2.85 4.76 3.14
C HIS A 277 4.11 3.96 3.51
N ILE A 278 5.31 4.44 3.13
CA ILE A 278 6.57 3.72 3.36
C ILE A 278 6.81 3.34 4.83
N VAL A 279 6.35 4.17 5.77
CA VAL A 279 6.46 3.92 7.22
C VAL A 279 5.56 2.77 7.67
N CYS A 280 4.43 2.54 6.98
CA CYS A 280 3.50 1.45 7.27
C CYS A 280 3.79 0.17 6.48
N HIS A 281 4.78 0.20 5.60
CA HIS A 281 5.23 -0.97 4.86
C HIS A 281 6.19 -1.79 5.72
N ASP A 282 5.61 -2.66 6.54
CA ASP A 282 6.37 -3.62 7.34
C ASP A 282 7.02 -4.66 6.43
N LYS A 283 8.34 -4.82 6.54
CA LYS A 283 9.11 -5.80 5.76
C LYS A 283 9.40 -7.09 6.53
N ALA A 284 8.92 -7.18 7.77
CA ALA A 284 8.96 -8.40 8.56
C ALA A 284 8.13 -9.51 7.89
N VAL A 285 8.16 -10.71 8.46
CA VAL A 285 7.36 -11.84 7.95
C VAL A 285 5.91 -11.64 8.33
N HIS A 286 5.00 -11.79 7.36
CA HIS A 286 3.57 -11.76 7.61
C HIS A 286 3.12 -13.17 7.96
N ASN A 287 2.62 -13.38 9.18
CA ASN A 287 2.18 -14.70 9.65
C ASN A 287 0.78 -15.08 9.13
N ILE A 288 0.54 -14.86 7.83
CA ILE A 288 -0.70 -15.22 7.14
C ILE A 288 -0.42 -16.02 5.87
N TYR A 289 -1.26 -17.02 5.65
CA TYR A 289 -1.02 -18.08 4.67
C TYR A 289 -2.16 -18.19 3.66
N CYS A 290 -1.91 -18.88 2.55
CA CYS A 290 -2.95 -19.22 1.59
C CYS A 290 -4.04 -20.10 2.25
N ASP A 291 -5.30 -19.83 1.93
CA ASP A 291 -6.40 -20.72 2.29
C ASP A 291 -6.42 -21.96 1.39
N MET A 292 -6.04 -23.09 1.97
CA MET A 292 -5.96 -24.39 1.30
C MET A 292 -7.31 -24.91 0.79
N LYS A 293 -8.45 -24.34 1.23
CA LYS A 293 -9.77 -24.70 0.69
C LYS A 293 -10.02 -24.13 -0.71
N HIS A 294 -9.24 -23.13 -1.12
CA HIS A 294 -9.45 -22.41 -2.38
C HIS A 294 -8.38 -22.69 -3.44
N VAL A 295 -7.33 -23.46 -3.12
CA VAL A 295 -6.19 -23.71 -4.04
C VAL A 295 -6.51 -24.66 -5.19
N TYR A 296 -7.55 -25.49 -5.06
CA TYR A 296 -8.11 -26.33 -6.12
C TYR A 296 -9.52 -25.86 -6.48
N LYS A 297 -9.95 -26.10 -7.72
CA LYS A 297 -11.34 -25.86 -8.11
C LYS A 297 -12.26 -26.88 -7.42
N LYS A 298 -13.49 -26.45 -7.11
CA LYS A 298 -14.55 -27.32 -6.60
C LYS A 298 -15.15 -28.14 -7.74
#